data_AF-A0A6N9D1D6-F1
#
_entry.id   AF-A0A6N9D1D6-F1
#
_cell.length_a   1.000
_cell.length_b   1.000
_cell.length_c   1.000
_cell.angle_alpha   90.00
_cell.angle_beta   90.00
_cell.angle_gamma   90.00
#
_symmetry.space_group_name_H-M   'P 1'
#
loop_
_entity.id
_entity.type
_entity.pdbx_description
1 polymer ?
#
loop_
_entity_poly.entity_id
_entity_poly.type
_entity_poly.pdbx_seq_one_letter_code
_entity_poly.pdbx_strand_id
1 'polypeptide(L)'
;LFNIHKPMIYIILIVGQAVFLALQGYFLATRGQTIGKRILNIAIVDRDTRQLLPLRDLYLRRYFVFESIFILSDLLLLLFRLIDLLFLARDDRRTIHDMVANTIVVKV
;
A
#
# COMPACT_ATOMS: atom_id res chain seq x y z
N LEU A 1 9.39 -5.42 -30.11
CA LEU A 1 9.33 -6.33 -28.93
C LEU A 1 8.91 -5.63 -27.63
N PHE A 2 9.24 -4.36 -27.38
CA PHE A 2 8.86 -3.63 -26.16
C PHE A 2 7.37 -3.22 -25.99
N ASN A 3 6.56 -3.28 -27.05
CA ASN A 3 5.19 -2.70 -27.01
C ASN A 3 4.08 -3.73 -26.68
N ILE A 4 4.34 -5.03 -26.84
CA ILE A 4 3.34 -6.10 -26.63
C ILE A 4 3.27 -6.51 -25.16
N HIS A 5 4.32 -6.28 -24.36
CA HIS A 5 4.32 -6.62 -22.93
C HIS A 5 3.57 -5.60 -22.06
N LYS A 6 3.51 -4.33 -22.47
CA LYS A 6 2.79 -3.28 -21.74
C LYS A 6 1.29 -3.58 -21.54
N PRO A 7 0.50 -3.96 -22.56
CA PRO A 7 -0.92 -4.28 -22.35
C PRO A 7 -1.13 -5.43 -21.38
N MET A 8 -0.27 -6.46 -21.42
CA MET A 8 -0.35 -7.60 -20.50
C MET A 8 -0.04 -7.19 -19.05
N ILE A 9 0.93 -6.30 -18.84
CA ILE A 9 1.26 -5.76 -17.51
C ILE A 9 0.07 -4.97 -16.93
N TYR A 10 -0.60 -4.15 -17.73
CA TYR A 10 -1.79 -3.40 -17.26
C TYR A 10 -2.93 -4.34 -16.85
N ILE A 11 -3.18 -5.40 -17.63
CA ILE A 11 -4.20 -6.40 -17.28
C ILE A 11 -3.86 -7.07 -15.95
N ILE A 12 -2.61 -7.49 -15.76
CA ILE A 12 -2.14 -8.11 -14.52
C ILE A 12 -2.31 -7.15 -13.33
N LEU A 13 -1.94 -5.87 -13.49
CA LEU A 13 -2.10 -4.86 -12.43
C LEU A 13 -3.57 -4.68 -12.05
N ILE A 14 -4.47 -4.53 -13.04
CA ILE A 14 -5.90 -4.33 -12.78
C ILE A 14 -6.51 -5.55 -12.11
N VAL A 15 -6.24 -6.75 -12.62
CA VAL A 15 -6.73 -8.02 -12.06
C VAL A 15 -6.17 -8.22 -10.65
N GLY A 16 -4.88 -7.99 -10.44
CA GLY A 16 -4.23 -8.11 -9.14
C GLY A 16 -4.83 -7.17 -8.10
N GLN A 17 -5.08 -5.91 -8.47
CA GLN A 17 -5.73 -4.93 -7.60
C GLN A 17 -7.18 -5.29 -7.28
N ALA A 18 -7.93 -5.79 -8.27
CA ALA A 18 -9.30 -6.25 -8.06
C ALA A 18 -9.35 -7.43 -7.09
N VAL A 19 -8.47 -8.41 -7.26
CA VAL A 19 -8.34 -9.56 -6.34
C VAL A 19 -7.91 -9.11 -4.94
N PHE A 20 -6.93 -8.20 -4.85
CA PHE A 20 -6.48 -7.65 -3.57
C PHE A 20 -7.63 -6.95 -2.82
N LEU A 21 -8.38 -6.09 -3.50
CA LEU A 21 -9.54 -5.41 -2.91
C LEU A 21 -10.66 -6.37 -2.56
N ALA A 22 -10.92 -7.40 -3.37
CA ALA A 22 -11.93 -8.41 -3.07
C ALA A 22 -11.59 -9.21 -1.79
N LEU A 23 -10.31 -9.58 -1.62
CA LEU A 23 -9.86 -10.38 -0.48
C LEU A 23 -9.64 -9.55 0.79
N GLN A 24 -9.06 -8.35 0.65
CA GLN A 24 -8.58 -7.55 1.78
C GLN A 24 -9.43 -6.31 2.03
N GLY A 25 -10.17 -5.80 1.03
CA GLY A 25 -10.85 -4.52 1.09
C GLY A 25 -11.85 -4.41 2.24
N TYR A 26 -12.58 -5.48 2.54
CA TYR A 26 -13.50 -5.52 3.70
C TYR A 26 -12.76 -5.31 5.03
N PHE A 27 -11.65 -6.01 5.26
CA PHE A 27 -10.85 -5.86 6.48
C PHE A 27 -10.14 -4.51 6.53
N LEU A 28 -9.72 -4.01 5.37
CA LEU A 28 -9.08 -2.71 5.26
C LEU A 28 -10.05 -1.59 5.61
N ALA A 29 -11.29 -1.66 5.12
CA ALA A 29 -12.34 -0.68 5.38
C ALA A 29 -12.85 -0.71 6.83
N THR A 30 -13.00 -1.90 7.40
CA THR A 30 -13.62 -2.06 8.73
C THR A 30 -12.63 -2.05 9.88
N ARG A 31 -11.36 -2.39 9.63
CA ARG A 31 -10.34 -2.57 10.68
C ARG A 31 -8.99 -1.96 10.33
N GLY A 32 -8.77 -1.46 9.11
CA GLY A 32 -7.45 -1.00 8.68
C GLY A 32 -6.42 -2.14 8.57
N GLN A 33 -6.87 -3.39 8.40
CA GLN A 33 -6.01 -4.58 8.40
C GLN A 33 -6.10 -5.33 7.09
N THR A 34 -4.98 -5.90 6.63
CA THR A 34 -4.98 -7.05 5.71
C THR A 34 -4.92 -8.34 6.53
N ILE A 35 -5.16 -9.50 5.92
CA ILE A 35 -5.01 -10.81 6.58
C ILE A 35 -3.64 -10.95 7.27
N GLY A 36 -2.55 -10.59 6.60
CA GLY A 36 -1.21 -10.63 7.20
C GLY A 36 -1.06 -9.69 8.40
N LYS A 37 -1.58 -8.46 8.30
CA LYS A 37 -1.57 -7.50 9.41
C LYS A 37 -2.41 -7.96 10.59
N ARG A 38 -3.50 -8.69 10.32
CA ARG A 38 -4.38 -9.26 11.34
C ARG A 38 -3.68 -10.36 12.13
N ILE A 39 -2.91 -11.24 11.47
CA ILE A 39 -2.08 -12.25 12.16
C ILE A 39 -1.07 -11.56 13.09
N LEU A 40 -0.53 -10.42 12.68
CA LEU A 40 0.44 -9.64 13.45
C LEU A 40 -0.20 -8.70 14.49
N ASN A 41 -1.53 -8.65 14.59
CA ASN A 41 -2.28 -7.72 15.44
C ASN A 41 -1.84 -6.25 15.28
N ILE A 42 -1.70 -5.82 14.03
CA ILE A 42 -1.39 -4.42 13.68
C ILE A 42 -2.45 -3.87 12.74
N ALA A 43 -2.77 -2.58 12.85
CA ALA A 43 -3.74 -1.89 12.00
C ALA A 43 -3.20 -0.55 11.50
N ILE A 44 -3.71 -0.13 10.36
CA ILE A 44 -3.44 1.17 9.75
C ILE A 44 -4.49 2.15 10.25
N VAL A 45 -4.04 3.25 10.84
CA VAL A 45 -4.90 4.34 11.29
C VAL A 45 -4.37 5.67 10.78
N ASP A 46 -5.23 6.68 10.78
CA ASP A 46 -4.85 8.05 10.52
C ASP A 46 -3.91 8.53 11.61
N ARG A 47 -2.86 9.25 11.21
CA ARG A 47 -1.82 9.66 12.14
C ARG A 47 -2.34 10.57 13.24
N ASP A 48 -3.21 11.51 12.88
CA ASP A 48 -3.56 12.63 13.75
C ASP A 48 -4.79 12.31 14.59
N THR A 49 -5.80 11.66 13.99
CA THR A 49 -7.04 11.27 14.67
C THR A 49 -6.99 9.89 15.30
N ARG A 50 -6.04 9.03 14.89
CA ARG A 50 -5.98 7.59 15.21
C ARG A 50 -7.23 6.81 14.85
N GLN A 51 -8.05 7.34 13.94
CA GLN A 51 -9.24 6.67 13.44
C GLN A 51 -8.93 5.92 12.13
N LEU A 52 -9.86 5.06 11.71
CA LEU A 52 -9.76 4.39 10.42
C LEU A 52 -9.97 5.41 9.30
N LEU A 53 -9.11 5.33 8.27
CA LEU A 53 -9.31 6.12 7.07
C LEU A 53 -10.42 5.50 6.21
N PRO A 54 -11.18 6.33 5.47
CA PRO A 54 -12.03 5.83 4.41
C PRO A 54 -11.24 4.93 3.46
N LEU A 55 -11.80 3.77 3.09
CA LEU A 55 -11.12 2.80 2.21
C LEU A 55 -10.59 3.45 0.94
N ARG A 56 -11.37 4.38 0.35
CA ARG A 56 -11.00 5.14 -0.84
C ARG A 56 -9.69 5.91 -0.64
N ASP A 57 -9.58 6.65 0.46
CA ASP A 57 -8.44 7.52 0.69
C ASP A 57 -7.20 6.70 1.04
N LEU A 58 -7.37 5.64 1.84
CA LEU A 58 -6.32 4.68 2.11
C LEU A 58 -5.83 4.00 0.82
N TYR A 59 -6.74 3.50 0.00
CA TYR A 59 -6.39 2.80 -1.24
C TYR A 59 -5.72 3.73 -2.25
N LEU A 60 -6.29 4.90 -2.50
CA LEU A 60 -5.74 5.84 -3.48
C LEU A 60 -4.37 6.37 -3.07
N ARG A 61 -4.24 6.84 -1.82
CA ARG A 61 -3.01 7.49 -1.36
C ARG A 61 -1.89 6.50 -1.08
N ARG A 62 -2.23 5.30 -0.58
CA ARG A 62 -1.23 4.31 -0.13
C ARG A 62 -0.93 3.21 -1.15
N TYR A 63 -1.93 2.75 -1.90
CA TYR A 63 -1.75 1.61 -2.80
C TYR A 63 -1.69 2.07 -4.26
N PHE A 64 -2.64 2.88 -4.72
CA PHE A 64 -2.70 3.28 -6.13
C PHE A 64 -1.49 4.11 -6.57
N VAL A 65 -1.12 5.14 -5.79
CA VAL A 65 0.05 5.98 -6.10
C VAL A 65 1.34 5.16 -6.20
N PHE A 66 1.56 4.25 -5.25
CA PHE A 66 2.81 3.49 -5.20
C PHE A 66 2.87 2.37 -6.23
N GLU A 67 1.75 1.69 -6.50
CA GLU A 67 1.68 0.68 -7.55
C GLU A 67 1.79 1.31 -8.95
N SER A 68 1.47 2.60 -9.12
CA SER A 68 1.68 3.30 -10.39
C SER A 68 3.17 3.45 -10.75
N ILE A 69 4.07 3.45 -9.75
CA ILE A 69 5.52 3.50 -9.95
C ILE A 69 6.03 2.23 -10.66
N PHE A 70 5.33 1.09 -10.48
CA PHE A 70 5.62 -0.17 -11.16
C PHE A 70 5.65 0.00 -12.69
N ILE A 71 4.79 0.86 -13.23
CA ILE A 71 4.63 1.04 -14.69
C ILE A 71 5.85 1.73 -15.32
N LEU A 72 6.62 2.49 -14.53
CA LEU A 72 7.77 3.25 -15.02
C LEU A 72 9.03 2.38 -15.19
N SER A 73 9.38 1.58 -14.18
CA SER A 73 10.57 0.71 -14.22
C SER A 73 10.61 -0.26 -13.03
N ASP A 74 10.86 -1.54 -13.30
CA ASP A 74 11.04 -2.59 -12.27
C ASP A 74 12.22 -2.29 -11.32
N LEU A 75 13.31 -1.72 -11.85
CA LEU A 75 14.49 -1.36 -11.05
C LEU A 75 14.16 -0.22 -10.08
N LEU A 76 13.43 0.80 -10.56
CA LEU A 76 13.02 1.92 -9.70
C LEU A 76 12.08 1.46 -8.60
N LEU A 77 11.17 0.53 -8.90
CA LEU A 77 10.30 -0.06 -7.89
C LEU A 77 11.09 -0.79 -6.81
N LEU A 78 12.07 -1.61 -7.19
CA LEU A 78 12.91 -2.34 -6.23
C LEU A 78 13.64 -1.36 -5.31
N LEU A 79 14.29 -0.35 -5.89
CA LEU A 79 14.98 0.69 -5.13
C LEU A 79 14.02 1.44 -4.22
N PHE A 80 12.83 1.79 -4.72
CA PHE A 80 11.81 2.47 -3.93
C PHE A 80 11.42 1.64 -2.70
N ARG A 81 11.13 0.35 -2.87
CA ARG A 81 10.76 -0.54 -1.75
C ARG A 81 11.88 -0.69 -0.72
N LEU A 82 13.14 -0.72 -1.16
CA LEU A 82 14.29 -0.76 -0.25
C LEU A 82 14.41 0.53 0.56
N ILE A 83 14.31 1.69 -0.10
CA ILE A 83 14.37 2.98 0.58
C ILE A 83 13.18 3.09 1.56
N ASP A 84 11.99 2.73 1.12
CA ASP A 84 10.77 2.75 1.93
C ASP A 84 10.90 1.89 3.20
N LEU A 85 11.57 0.73 3.10
CA LEU A 85 11.91 -0.12 4.25
C LEU A 85 12.94 0.53 5.17
N LEU A 86 13.95 1.21 4.63
CA LEU A 86 14.93 1.95 5.44
C LEU A 86 14.27 3.07 6.26
N PHE A 87 13.24 3.72 5.72
CA PHE A 87 12.49 4.76 6.44
C PHE A 87 11.76 4.22 7.67
N LEU A 88 11.45 2.92 7.72
CA LEU A 88 10.87 2.29 8.91
C LEU A 88 11.79 2.37 10.15
N ALA A 89 13.10 2.51 9.94
CA ALA A 89 14.08 2.63 11.03
C ALA A 89 14.08 4.01 11.72
N ARG A 90 13.34 4.98 11.20
CA ARG A 90 13.18 6.31 11.82
C ARG A 90 12.39 6.22 13.13
N ASP A 91 12.52 7.26 13.96
CA ASP A 91 11.84 7.35 15.26
C ASP A 91 10.32 7.27 15.16
N ASP A 92 9.74 7.80 14.08
CA ASP A 92 8.30 7.76 13.84
C ASP A 92 7.81 6.41 13.28
N ARG A 93 8.73 5.49 12.93
CA ARG A 93 8.48 4.15 12.39
C ARG A 93 7.47 4.15 11.24
N ARG A 94 7.59 5.13 10.34
CA ARG A 94 6.74 5.24 9.14
C ARG A 94 7.56 5.02 7.88
N THR A 95 6.94 4.36 6.92
CA THR A 95 7.42 4.26 5.54
C THR A 95 7.11 5.55 4.78
N ILE A 96 7.73 5.77 3.63
CA ILE A 96 7.43 6.90 2.73
C ILE A 96 5.95 6.85 2.32
N HIS A 97 5.42 5.66 2.02
CA HIS A 97 4.01 5.53 1.68
C HIS A 97 3.07 5.88 2.83
N ASP A 98 3.48 5.61 4.07
CA ASP A 98 2.72 6.00 5.25
C ASP A 98 2.73 7.51 5.47
N MET A 99 3.86 8.16 5.19
CA MET A 99 3.96 9.62 5.25
C MET A 99 3.09 10.30 4.18
N VAL A 100 3.12 9.80 2.94
CA VAL A 100 2.29 10.35 1.84
C VAL A 100 0.80 10.16 2.12
N ALA A 101 0.42 9.02 2.69
CA ALA A 101 -0.97 8.74 3.04
C ALA A 101 -1.41 9.35 4.39
N ASN A 102 -0.51 10.02 5.12
CA ASN A 102 -0.70 10.47 6.51
C ASN A 102 -1.24 9.37 7.45
N THR A 103 -0.71 8.16 7.31
CA THR A 103 -1.11 7.01 8.13
C THR A 103 0.02 6.55 9.04
N ILE A 104 -0.35 5.78 10.06
CA ILE A 104 0.59 5.08 10.95
C ILE A 104 0.08 3.67 11.22
N VAL A 105 1.01 2.73 11.41
CA VAL A 105 0.69 1.36 11.80
C VAL A 105 0.81 1.23 13.31
N VAL A 106 -0.26 0.81 13.96
CA VAL A 106 -0.35 0.65 15.42
C VAL A 106 -0.68 -0.79 15.78
N LYS A 107 -0.26 -1.22 16.97
CA LYS A 107 -0.67 -2.51 17.53
C LYS A 107 -2.12 -2.41 18.04
N VAL A 108 -2.90 -3.47 17.81
CA VAL A 108 -4.31 -3.60 18.22
C VAL A 108 -4.44 -4.70 19.26
#